data_AF-A0A3D2HVH5-F1
#
_entry.id   AF-A0A3D2HVH5-F1
#
_cell.length_a   1.000
_cell.length_b   1.000
_cell.length_c   1.000
_cell.angle_alpha   90.00
_cell.angle_beta   90.00
_cell.angle_gamma   90.00
#
_symmetry.space_group_name_H-M   'P 1'
#
loop_
_entity.id
_entity.type
_entity.pdbx_description
1 polymer ?
#
loop_
_entity_poly.entity_id
_entity_poly.type
_entity_poly.pdbx_seq_one_letter_code
_entity_poly.pdbx_strand_id
1 'polypeptide(L)'
;MFSGCSFVQDDLLLTTTSPNNAYTVEAYKTNGGATVDYSIKVYLINNNNKLLIYDKYHDYDADIKWINNDIIYINGITLDLSKGETYDWRKDES
;
A
#
# COMPACT_ATOMS: atom_id res chain seq x y z
N MET A 1 -30.12 -17.98 12.17
CA MET A 1 -28.88 -17.24 12.50
C MET A 1 -27.93 -17.42 11.34
N PHE A 2 -27.69 -16.38 10.55
CA PHE A 2 -26.66 -16.43 9.51
C PHE A 2 -25.34 -16.00 10.15
N SER A 3 -24.39 -16.93 10.26
CA SER A 3 -23.01 -16.64 10.63
C SER A 3 -22.45 -15.66 9.60
N GLY A 4 -22.16 -14.42 10.03
CA GLY A 4 -21.52 -13.43 9.19
C GLY A 4 -20.13 -13.93 8.81
N CYS A 5 -19.97 -14.34 7.57
CA CYS A 5 -18.64 -14.49 6.96
C CYS A 5 -17.99 -13.11 7.01
N SER A 6 -16.91 -12.97 7.78
CA SER A 6 -16.16 -11.72 7.86
C SER A 6 -15.50 -11.49 6.51
N PHE A 7 -16.13 -10.72 5.63
CA PHE A 7 -15.53 -10.29 4.38
C PHE A 7 -14.35 -9.37 4.75
N VAL A 8 -13.13 -9.80 4.42
CA VAL A 8 -12.00 -8.88 4.34
C VAL A 8 -12.35 -7.90 3.22
N GLN A 9 -12.60 -6.65 3.60
CA GLN A 9 -12.91 -5.58 2.65
C GLN A 9 -11.63 -4.77 2.46
N ASP A 10 -11.06 -4.90 1.26
CA ASP A 10 -9.95 -4.07 0.80
C ASP A 10 -10.54 -2.90 0.02
N ASP A 11 -10.56 -1.73 0.61
CA ASP A 11 -11.06 -0.51 -0.02
C ASP A 11 -9.91 0.17 -0.78
N LEU A 12 -10.06 0.31 -2.10
CA LEU A 12 -9.13 1.11 -2.91
C LEU A 12 -9.25 2.58 -2.50
N LEU A 13 -8.18 3.14 -1.96
CA LEU A 13 -8.12 4.54 -1.54
C LEU A 13 -7.77 5.44 -2.72
N LEU A 14 -6.72 5.09 -3.47
CA LEU A 14 -6.26 5.86 -4.62
C LEU A 14 -5.43 5.01 -5.58
N THR A 15 -5.36 5.50 -6.81
CA THR A 15 -4.42 5.07 -7.84
C THR A 15 -3.63 6.29 -8.28
N THR A 16 -2.31 6.18 -8.37
CA THR A 16 -1.46 7.26 -8.87
C THR A 16 -0.34 6.72 -9.75
N THR A 17 0.08 7.54 -10.70
CA THR A 17 1.09 7.20 -11.69
C THR A 17 2.24 8.20 -11.59
N SER A 18 3.47 7.72 -11.75
CA SER A 18 4.66 8.56 -11.69
C SER A 18 4.65 9.64 -12.78
N PRO A 19 5.36 10.78 -12.59
CA PRO A 19 5.32 11.88 -13.55
C PRO A 19 5.72 11.50 -14.99
N ASN A 20 6.57 10.49 -15.16
CA ASN A 20 6.99 9.96 -16.46
C ASN A 20 6.14 8.76 -16.95
N ASN A 21 5.12 8.34 -16.21
CA ASN A 21 4.28 7.17 -16.47
C ASN A 21 5.00 5.82 -16.44
N ALA A 22 6.17 5.73 -15.82
CA ALA A 22 6.90 4.46 -15.68
C ALA A 22 6.29 3.53 -14.61
N TYR A 23 5.67 4.09 -13.57
CA TYR A 23 5.12 3.33 -12.45
C TYR A 23 3.69 3.75 -12.16
N THR A 24 2.83 2.77 -11.89
CA THR A 24 1.48 2.98 -11.36
C THR A 24 1.34 2.23 -10.07
N VAL A 25 0.84 2.88 -9.03
CA VAL A 25 0.60 2.27 -7.73
C VAL A 25 -0.86 2.40 -7.31
N GLU A 26 -1.35 1.41 -6.58
CA GLU A 26 -2.67 1.40 -5.96
C GLU A 26 -2.53 1.24 -4.45
N ALA A 27 -3.21 2.09 -3.69
CA ALA A 27 -3.23 2.02 -2.23
C ALA A 27 -4.57 1.49 -1.75
N TYR A 28 -4.51 0.53 -0.84
CA TYR A 28 -5.67 -0.13 -0.25
C TYR A 28 -5.66 0.03 1.25
N LYS A 29 -6.83 0.32 1.80
CA LYS A 29 -7.12 0.16 3.22
C LYS A 29 -7.72 -1.21 3.43
N THR A 30 -7.06 -2.03 4.23
CA THR A 30 -7.53 -3.38 4.52
C THR A 30 -8.01 -3.45 5.97
N ASN A 31 -9.20 -4.01 6.17
CA ASN A 31 -9.74 -4.31 7.50
C ASN A 31 -9.87 -5.83 7.66
N GLY A 32 -9.19 -6.40 8.66
CA GLY A 32 -9.20 -7.83 8.94
C GLY A 32 -10.46 -8.35 9.64
N GLY A 33 -11.44 -7.48 9.94
CA GLY A 33 -12.71 -7.82 10.58
C GLY A 33 -12.93 -7.12 11.93
N ALA A 34 -13.90 -7.62 12.71
CA ALA A 34 -14.44 -6.94 13.89
C ALA A 34 -13.43 -6.61 15.03
N THR A 35 -12.22 -7.15 14.98
CA THR A 35 -11.18 -6.98 16.03
C THR A 35 -9.80 -6.66 15.47
N VAL A 36 -9.66 -6.38 14.17
CA VAL A 36 -8.34 -6.17 13.54
C VAL A 36 -8.20 -4.71 13.15
N ASP A 37 -7.09 -4.07 13.54
CA ASP A 37 -6.80 -2.71 13.12
C ASP A 37 -6.54 -2.63 11.62
N TYR A 38 -6.77 -1.44 11.07
CA TYR A 38 -6.56 -1.17 9.66
C TYR A 38 -5.08 -1.25 9.29
N SER A 39 -4.80 -1.68 8.06
CA SER A 39 -3.48 -1.52 7.45
C SER A 39 -3.59 -0.87 6.09
N ILE A 40 -2.54 -0.12 5.74
CA ILE A 40 -2.37 0.45 4.41
C ILE A 40 -1.40 -0.43 3.64
N LYS A 41 -1.86 -0.94 2.50
CA LYS A 41 -1.06 -1.71 1.56
C LYS A 41 -0.96 -0.95 0.25
N VAL A 42 0.26 -0.75 -0.25
CA VAL A 42 0.48 -0.15 -1.57
C VAL A 42 1.10 -1.19 -2.48
N TYR A 43 0.48 -1.35 -3.65
CA TYR A 43 0.91 -2.26 -4.69
C TYR A 43 1.43 -1.51 -5.90
N LEU A 44 2.60 -1.92 -6.38
CA LEU A 44 3.07 -1.56 -7.71
C LEU A 44 2.35 -2.43 -8.75
N ILE A 45 1.74 -1.78 -9.73
CA ILE A 45 0.99 -2.44 -10.81
C ILE A 45 1.92 -2.67 -11.98
N ASN A 46 2.09 -3.93 -12.37
CA ASN A 46 2.91 -4.33 -13.50
C ASN A 46 2.12 -5.27 -14.41
N ASN A 47 1.56 -4.69 -15.49
CA ASN A 47 0.66 -5.38 -16.43
C ASN A 47 -0.49 -6.07 -15.68
N ASN A 48 -0.42 -7.40 -15.56
CA ASN A 48 -1.46 -8.22 -14.92
C ASN A 48 -1.10 -8.62 -13.47
N ASN A 49 0.03 -8.16 -12.95
CA ASN A 49 0.53 -8.50 -11.63
C ASN A 49 0.50 -7.29 -10.69
N LYS A 50 0.27 -7.56 -9.41
CA LYS A 50 0.43 -6.58 -8.32
C LYS A 50 1.58 -7.02 -7.42
N LEU A 51 2.54 -6.13 -7.20
CA LEU A 51 3.66 -6.36 -6.28
C LEU A 51 3.46 -5.51 -5.03
N LEU A 52 3.40 -6.13 -3.85
CA LEU A 52 3.32 -5.39 -2.59
C LEU A 52 4.66 -4.69 -2.34
N ILE A 53 4.64 -3.36 -2.29
CA ILE A 53 5.84 -2.53 -2.04
C ILE A 53 5.81 -1.84 -0.68
N TYR A 54 4.64 -1.77 -0.04
CA TYR A 54 4.47 -1.13 1.26
C TYR A 54 3.35 -1.84 2.04
N ASP A 55 3.64 -2.27 3.27
CA ASP A 55 2.68 -2.79 4.24
C ASP A 55 2.93 -2.13 5.59
N LYS A 56 1.95 -1.40 6.12
CA LYS A 56 2.02 -0.78 7.44
C LYS A 56 0.72 -0.95 8.22
N TYR A 57 0.86 -1.44 9.44
CA TYR A 57 -0.23 -1.67 10.40
C TYR A 57 -0.51 -0.41 11.23
N HIS A 58 -1.77 -0.19 11.64
CA HIS A 58 -2.28 1.00 12.34
C HIS A 58 -2.16 2.33 11.59
N ASP A 59 -2.29 2.31 10.27
CA ASP A 59 -2.35 3.54 9.48
C ASP A 59 -3.75 3.69 8.87
N TYR A 60 -4.33 4.88 8.96
CA TYR A 60 -5.76 5.10 8.65
C TYR A 60 -5.97 5.80 7.31
N ASP A 61 -4.97 6.57 6.87
CA ASP A 61 -4.96 7.36 5.64
C ASP A 61 -3.68 7.09 4.85
N ALA A 62 -3.71 7.32 3.53
CA ALA A 62 -2.56 7.17 2.66
C ALA A 62 -2.14 8.54 2.08
N ASP A 63 -1.15 9.19 2.69
CA ASP A 63 -0.43 10.34 2.13
C ASP A 63 0.64 9.85 1.16
N ILE A 64 0.29 9.86 -0.12
CA ILE A 64 1.14 9.36 -1.20
C ILE A 64 1.53 10.51 -2.13
N LYS A 65 2.84 10.66 -2.35
CA LYS A 65 3.41 11.71 -3.20
C LYS A 65 4.56 11.15 -4.02
N TRP A 66 4.63 11.51 -5.30
CA TRP A 66 5.82 11.27 -6.11
C TRP A 66 6.85 12.37 -5.84
N ILE A 67 8.02 11.99 -5.33
CA ILE A 67 9.14 12.92 -5.10
C ILE A 67 9.84 13.21 -6.42
N ASN A 68 9.98 12.17 -7.25
CA ASN A 68 10.42 12.26 -8.63
C ASN A 68 9.81 11.11 -9.44
N ASN A 69 10.41 10.79 -10.59
CA ASN A 69 9.95 9.73 -11.48
C ASN A 69 9.94 8.33 -10.86
N ASP A 70 10.88 8.05 -9.95
CA ASP A 70 11.16 6.70 -9.47
C ASP A 70 11.05 6.58 -7.93
N ILE A 71 10.99 7.71 -7.24
CA ILE A 71 10.93 7.81 -5.78
C ILE A 71 9.52 8.21 -5.35
N ILE A 72 8.91 7.36 -4.53
CA ILE A 72 7.59 7.57 -3.94
C ILE A 72 7.70 7.76 -2.43
N TYR A 73 6.91 8.69 -1.91
CA TYR A 73 6.70 8.92 -0.48
C TYR A 73 5.34 8.35 -0.09
N ILE A 74 5.28 7.56 0.99
CA ILE A 74 4.08 6.92 1.53
C ILE A 74 4.15 7.04 3.07
N ASN A 75 3.29 7.87 3.67
CA ASN A 75 3.12 7.99 5.13
C ASN A 75 4.43 8.11 5.94
N GLY A 76 5.37 8.92 5.47
CA GLY A 76 6.65 9.16 6.14
C GLY A 76 7.80 8.30 5.62
N ILE A 77 7.51 7.25 4.85
CA ILE A 77 8.51 6.37 4.26
C ILE A 77 8.74 6.76 2.80
N THR A 78 10.00 6.82 2.40
CA THR A 78 10.40 7.04 1.00
C THR A 78 10.94 5.73 0.44
N LEU A 79 10.49 5.35 -0.76
CA LEU A 79 10.94 4.15 -1.47
C LEU A 79 11.45 4.51 -2.87
N ASP A 80 12.64 4.01 -3.22
CA ASP A 80 13.20 4.06 -4.57
C ASP A 80 12.80 2.81 -5.36
N LEU A 81 11.79 2.96 -6.22
CA LEU A 81 11.24 1.86 -7.02
C LEU A 81 12.22 1.35 -8.09
N SER A 82 13.17 2.19 -8.52
CA SER A 82 14.20 1.77 -9.48
C SER A 82 15.16 0.74 -8.89
N LYS A 83 15.30 0.73 -7.56
CA LYS A 83 16.11 -0.24 -6.81
C LYS A 83 15.31 -1.42 -6.27
N GLY A 84 13.99 -1.41 -6.44
CA GLY A 84 13.10 -2.42 -5.88
C GLY A 84 12.97 -2.35 -4.36
N GLU A 85 13.08 -1.15 -3.77
CA GLU A 85 12.87 -0.97 -2.33
C GLU A 85 11.43 -1.30 -1.93
N THR A 86 11.28 -1.89 -0.75
CA THR A 86 9.97 -2.24 -0.18
C THR A 86 9.96 -1.96 1.32
N TYR A 87 8.77 -1.71 1.86
CA TYR A 87 8.54 -1.47 3.27
C TYR A 87 7.61 -2.52 3.85
N ASP A 88 8.02 -3.14 4.95
CA ASP A 88 7.19 -4.02 5.77
C ASP A 88 7.47 -3.69 7.23
N TRP A 89 6.49 -3.12 7.92
CA TRP A 89 6.63 -2.67 9.31
C TRP A 89 7.17 -3.76 10.25
N ARG A 90 6.93 -5.05 9.95
CA ARG A 90 7.41 -6.19 10.75
C ARG A 90 8.92 -6.36 10.71
N LYS A 91 9.60 -5.80 9.70
CA LYS A 91 11.06 -5.89 9.54
C LYS A 91 11.81 -4.74 10.22
N ASP A 92 11.12 -3.65 10.53
CA ASP A 92 11.70 -2.47 11.18
C ASP A 92 11.88 -2.64 12.69
N GLU A 93 11.22 -3.61 13.33
CA GLU A 93 11.32 -3.83 14.78
C GLU A 93 12.57 -4.62 15.24
N SER A 94 13.69 -4.54 14.50
CA SER A 94 14.94 -5.30 14.76
C SER A 94 15.90 -4.61 15.74
#